data_AF-A0A2P5D5U4-F1
#
_entry.id   AF-A0A2P5D5U4-F1
#
_cell.length_a   1.000
_cell.length_b   1.000
_cell.length_c   1.000
_cell.angle_alpha   90.00
_cell.angle_beta   90.00
_cell.angle_gamma   90.00
#
_symmetry.space_group_name_H-M   'P 1'
#
loop_
_entity.id
_entity.type
_entity.pdbx_description
1 polymer ?
#
loop_
_entity_poly.entity_id
_entity_poly.type
_entity_poly.pdbx_seq_one_letter_code
_entity_poly.pdbx_strand_id
1 'polypeptide(L)'
;MDDLIPEDKKAKFLNSENYWDSIVESVTVFQVCSQSDVFVPLMSGLFYYSVAGMRIASGRTQILVPSRVTASSFASDYISAYVSEKNHLAAYSCYRS
;
A
#
# COMPACT_ATOMS: atom_id res chain seq x y z
N MET A 1 41.03 25.23 -0.73
CA MET A 1 40.65 25.62 -2.11
C MET A 1 39.21 26.03 -2.03
N ASP A 2 39.06 27.31 -1.70
CA ASP A 2 37.82 27.98 -1.40
C ASP A 2 36.99 28.20 -2.66
N ASP A 3 35.71 27.83 -2.55
CA ASP A 3 34.55 28.25 -3.34
C ASP A 3 34.79 28.55 -4.84
N LEU A 4 34.92 27.49 -5.65
CA LEU A 4 34.89 27.60 -7.13
C LEU A 4 33.46 27.45 -7.70
N ILE A 5 32.43 27.76 -6.92
CA ILE A 5 31.05 27.83 -7.44
C ILE A 5 30.59 29.27 -7.29
N PRO A 6 30.38 30.00 -8.39
CA PRO A 6 29.78 31.33 -8.37
C PRO A 6 28.50 31.34 -7.53
N GLU A 7 28.35 32.32 -6.66
CA GLU A 7 27.28 32.41 -5.66
C GLU A 7 25.87 32.35 -6.31
N ASP A 8 25.75 32.88 -7.53
CA ASP A 8 24.55 32.82 -8.39
C ASP A 8 24.21 31.42 -8.93
N LYS A 9 25.20 30.51 -8.97
CA LYS A 9 25.04 29.12 -9.40
C LYS A 9 24.83 28.18 -8.22
N LYS A 10 25.29 28.54 -7.02
CA LYS A 10 25.20 27.71 -5.81
C LYS A 10 23.76 27.33 -5.45
N ALA A 11 22.83 28.28 -5.54
CA ALA A 11 21.40 28.01 -5.31
C ALA A 11 20.77 27.08 -6.35
N LYS A 12 21.19 27.15 -7.62
CA LYS A 12 20.70 26.24 -8.67
C LYS A 12 21.20 24.81 -8.47
N PHE A 13 22.46 24.65 -8.07
CA PHE A 13 23.03 23.34 -7.77
C PHE A 13 22.36 22.71 -6.55
N LEU A 14 22.22 23.44 -5.44
CA LEU A 14 21.53 22.94 -4.24
C LEU A 14 20.07 22.59 -4.52
N ASN A 15 19.35 23.40 -5.31
CA ASN A 15 17.98 23.07 -5.73
C ASN A 15 17.93 21.85 -6.66
N SER A 16 18.93 21.66 -7.52
CA SER A 16 19.02 20.47 -8.36
C SER A 16 19.36 19.22 -7.55
N GLU A 17 20.22 19.33 -6.55
CA GLU A 17 20.62 18.24 -5.66
C GLU A 17 19.41 17.77 -4.83
N ASN A 18 18.67 18.70 -4.24
CA ASN A 18 17.40 18.41 -3.55
C ASN A 18 16.35 17.78 -4.48
N TYR A 19 16.29 18.22 -5.74
CA TYR A 19 15.38 17.64 -6.74
C TYR A 19 15.78 16.22 -7.15
N TRP A 20 17.09 15.98 -7.35
CA TRP A 20 17.63 14.67 -7.66
C TRP A 20 17.42 13.70 -6.51
N ASP A 21 17.65 14.13 -5.26
CA ASP A 21 17.40 13.32 -4.07
C ASP A 21 15.92 12.93 -3.95
N SER A 22 15.01 13.89 -4.18
CA SER A 22 13.57 13.62 -4.20
C SER A 22 13.16 12.64 -5.31
N ILE A 23 13.75 12.75 -6.50
CA ILE A 23 13.52 11.78 -7.58
C ILE A 23 14.03 10.40 -7.17
N VAL A 24 15.26 10.31 -6.68
CA VAL A 24 15.89 9.03 -6.29
C VAL A 24 15.06 8.35 -5.20
N GLU A 25 14.60 9.10 -4.20
CA GLU A 25 13.70 8.59 -3.17
C GLU A 25 12.39 8.09 -3.80
N SER A 26 11.74 8.90 -4.64
CA SER A 26 10.46 8.52 -5.28
C SER A 26 10.56 7.26 -6.14
N VAL A 27 11.64 7.11 -6.92
CA VAL A 27 11.91 5.95 -7.77
C VAL A 27 12.20 4.72 -6.91
N THR A 28 12.96 4.89 -5.84
CA THR A 28 13.28 3.80 -4.90
C THR A 28 12.02 3.29 -4.23
N VAL A 29 11.18 4.19 -3.69
CA VAL A 29 9.90 3.82 -3.06
C VAL A 29 8.97 3.17 -4.08
N PHE A 30 8.88 3.68 -5.30
CA PHE A 30 8.09 3.07 -6.38
C PHE A 30 8.54 1.63 -6.67
N GLN A 31 9.85 1.40 -6.82
CA GLN A 31 10.39 0.08 -7.15
C GLN A 31 10.18 -0.92 -6.02
N VAL A 32 10.46 -0.51 -4.78
CA VAL A 32 10.26 -1.37 -3.60
C VAL A 32 8.78 -1.75 -3.45
N CYS A 33 7.86 -0.79 -3.56
CA CYS A 33 6.43 -1.07 -3.48
C CYS A 33 5.93 -1.90 -4.67
N SER A 34 6.56 -1.84 -5.84
CA SER A 34 6.18 -2.63 -7.02
C SER A 34 6.68 -4.07 -6.94
N GLN A 35 7.82 -4.33 -6.30
CA GLN A 35 8.43 -5.67 -6.23
C GLN A 35 8.14 -6.42 -4.93
N SER A 36 7.61 -5.77 -3.90
CA SER A 36 7.26 -6.41 -2.62
C SER A 36 6.23 -7.54 -2.79
N ASP A 37 6.20 -8.49 -1.85
CA ASP A 37 5.19 -9.57 -1.89
C ASP A 37 3.78 -9.03 -1.66
N VAL A 38 3.62 -8.05 -0.78
CA VAL A 38 2.35 -7.37 -0.49
C VAL A 38 2.54 -5.86 -0.56
N PHE A 39 1.57 -5.16 -1.14
CA PHE A 39 1.54 -3.69 -1.15
C PHE A 39 0.33 -3.17 -0.38
N VAL A 40 0.58 -2.28 0.58
CA VAL A 40 -0.44 -1.62 1.42
C VAL A 40 -0.31 -0.10 1.24
N PRO A 41 -1.15 0.55 0.42
CA PRO A 41 -1.10 1.99 0.25
C PRO A 41 -1.70 2.71 1.47
N LEU A 42 -1.08 3.81 1.89
CA LEU A 42 -1.64 4.70 2.91
C LEU A 42 -2.84 5.50 2.37
N MET A 43 -2.78 5.91 1.10
CA MET A 43 -3.82 6.67 0.42
C MET A 43 -3.91 6.28 -1.06
N SER A 44 -5.12 6.36 -1.62
CA SER A 44 -5.36 6.23 -3.06
C SER A 44 -4.92 7.51 -3.78
N GLY A 45 -4.17 7.39 -4.88
CA GLY A 45 -3.64 8.52 -5.64
C GLY A 45 -2.74 8.09 -6.80
N LEU A 46 -2.10 9.04 -7.49
CA LEU A 46 -1.22 8.78 -8.65
C LEU A 46 -0.14 7.73 -8.33
N PHE A 47 0.50 7.83 -7.17
CA PHE A 47 1.51 6.86 -6.73
C PHE A 47 0.92 5.45 -6.58
N TYR A 48 -0.25 5.31 -5.95
CA TYR A 48 -0.95 4.03 -5.82
C TYR A 48 -1.27 3.42 -7.20
N TYR A 49 -1.80 4.21 -8.13
CA TYR A 49 -2.15 3.70 -9.46
C TYR A 49 -0.91 3.25 -10.24
N SER A 50 0.20 4.00 -10.15
CA SER A 50 1.46 3.61 -10.77
C SER A 50 1.98 2.28 -10.22
N VAL A 51 2.03 2.15 -8.88
CA VAL A 51 2.50 0.90 -8.24
C VAL A 51 1.55 -0.26 -8.56
N ALA A 52 0.23 -0.06 -8.45
CA ALA A 52 -0.77 -1.08 -8.74
C ALA A 52 -0.69 -1.56 -10.19
N GLY A 53 -0.53 -0.63 -11.15
CA GLY A 53 -0.36 -0.96 -12.57
C GLY A 53 0.89 -1.79 -12.81
N MET A 54 2.02 -1.41 -12.21
CA MET A 54 3.26 -2.17 -12.35
C MET A 54 3.13 -3.57 -11.75
N ARG A 55 2.55 -3.67 -10.56
CA ARG A 55 2.29 -4.95 -9.87
C ARG A 55 1.37 -5.86 -10.68
N ILE A 56 0.31 -5.34 -11.29
CA ILE A 56 -0.60 -6.12 -12.15
C ILE A 56 0.17 -6.64 -13.36
N ALA A 57 0.94 -5.79 -14.03
CA ALA A 57 1.74 -6.20 -15.19
C ALA A 57 2.81 -7.25 -14.84
N SER A 58 3.33 -7.25 -13.61
CA SER A 58 4.28 -8.27 -13.13
C SER A 58 3.63 -9.46 -12.42
N GLY A 59 2.30 -9.58 -12.41
CA GLY A 59 1.58 -10.69 -11.76
C GLY A 59 1.57 -10.66 -10.22
N ARG A 60 1.95 -9.55 -9.59
CA ARG A 60 2.02 -9.35 -8.13
C ARG A 60 0.73 -8.72 -7.57
N THR A 61 -0.41 -9.37 -7.75
CA THR A 61 -1.75 -8.78 -7.50
C THR A 61 -2.14 -8.65 -6.01
N GLN A 62 -1.26 -9.04 -5.08
CA GLN A 62 -1.48 -8.89 -3.64
C GLN A 62 -1.39 -7.42 -3.21
N ILE A 63 -2.52 -6.71 -3.33
CA ILE A 63 -2.68 -5.31 -2.95
C ILE A 63 -3.78 -5.24 -1.88
N LEU A 64 -3.41 -4.84 -0.66
CA LEU A 64 -4.32 -4.72 0.46
C LEU A 64 -4.60 -3.24 0.71
N VAL A 65 -5.75 -2.75 0.27
CA VAL A 65 -6.17 -1.37 0.52
C VAL A 65 -6.83 -1.31 1.89
N PRO A 66 -6.28 -0.58 2.88
CA PRO A 66 -6.93 -0.42 4.17
C PRO A 66 -8.28 0.25 3.99
N SER A 67 -9.34 -0.38 4.49
CA SER A 67 -10.66 0.25 4.57
C SER A 67 -10.61 1.37 5.62
N ARG A 68 -11.10 2.57 5.27
CA ARG A 68 -11.38 3.60 6.28
C ARG A 68 -12.62 3.12 7.03
N VAL A 69 -12.43 2.46 8.15
CA VAL A 69 -13.52 1.92 8.98
C VAL A 69 -14.37 3.09 9.47
N THR A 70 -15.49 3.38 8.79
CA THR A 70 -16.49 4.36 9.25
C THR A 70 -17.48 3.73 10.23
N ALA A 71 -17.58 2.40 10.25
CA ALA A 71 -18.29 1.62 11.25
C ALA A 71 -17.57 0.26 11.41
N SER A 72 -17.34 -0.17 12.65
CA SER A 72 -16.83 -1.52 12.94
C SER A 72 -17.90 -2.52 12.50
N SER A 73 -17.75 -3.09 11.30
CA SER A 73 -18.56 -4.24 10.91
C SER A 73 -18.06 -5.44 11.70
N PHE A 74 -18.79 -5.83 12.74
CA PHE A 74 -18.43 -6.98 13.56
C PHE A 74 -18.64 -8.24 12.72
N ALA A 75 -17.80 -9.26 12.92
CA ALA A 75 -17.94 -10.52 12.21
C ALA A 75 -19.36 -11.13 12.38
N SER A 76 -20.04 -10.82 13.48
CA SER A 76 -21.44 -11.16 13.75
C SER A 76 -22.44 -10.62 12.73
N ASP A 77 -22.14 -9.49 12.08
CA ASP A 77 -23.04 -8.82 11.15
C ASP A 77 -23.19 -9.58 9.83
N TYR A 78 -22.27 -10.52 9.58
CA TYR A 78 -22.26 -11.40 8.40
C TYR A 78 -22.56 -12.87 8.73
N ILE A 79 -22.84 -13.19 10.00
CA ILE A 79 -23.27 -14.55 10.37
C ILE A 79 -24.74 -14.70 9.97
N SER A 80 -25.01 -15.61 9.03
CA SER A 80 -26.37 -15.99 8.66
C SER A 80 -27.19 -16.37 9.89
N ALA A 81 -28.46 -15.93 9.96
CA ALA A 81 -29.36 -16.24 11.08
C ALA A 81 -29.41 -17.75 11.37
N TYR A 82 -29.35 -18.59 10.33
CA TYR A 82 -29.27 -20.04 10.42
C TYR A 82 -28.10 -20.58 11.26
N VAL A 83 -26.96 -19.88 11.28
CA VAL A 83 -25.77 -20.22 12.05
C VAL A 83 -25.87 -19.65 13.47
N SER A 84 -26.40 -18.43 13.62
CA SER A 84 -26.58 -17.77 14.93
C SER A 84 -27.63 -18.48 15.80
N GLU A 85 -28.74 -18.87 15.18
CA GLU A 85 -29.90 -19.47 15.86
C GLU A 85 -29.72 -20.98 16.11
N LYS A 86 -28.62 -21.57 15.62
CA LYS A 86 -28.27 -23.00 15.76
C LYS A 86 -29.40 -23.97 15.36
N ASN A 87 -30.29 -23.55 14.46
CA ASN A 87 -31.48 -24.30 14.07
C ASN A 87 -31.21 -25.47 13.10
N HIS A 88 -29.93 -25.77 12.81
CA HIS A 88 -29.53 -26.92 12.02
C HIS A 88 -28.76 -27.93 12.88
N LEU A 89 -29.43 -29.03 13.24
CA LEU A 89 -28.86 -30.16 13.98
C LEU A 89 -27.64 -30.82 13.30
N ALA A 90 -27.39 -30.53 12.01
CA ALA A 90 -26.32 -31.15 11.20
C ALA A 90 -25.03 -30.30 11.05
N ALA A 91 -24.99 -29.04 11.51
CA ALA A 91 -23.81 -28.17 11.33
C ALA A 91 -22.75 -28.31 12.45
N TYR A 92 -23.11 -28.92 13.58
CA TYR A 92 -22.23 -29.08 14.75
C TYR A 92 -21.45 -30.40 14.81
N SER A 93 -21.59 -31.28 13.81
CA SER A 93 -20.94 -32.61 13.84
C SER A 93 -19.47 -32.64 13.44
N CYS A 94 -18.87 -31.49 13.06
CA CYS A 94 -17.48 -31.42 12.65
C CYS A 94 -16.63 -30.61 13.64
N TYR A 95 -16.46 -31.15 14.86
CA TYR A 95 -15.24 -30.95 15.64
C TYR A 95 -14.94 -32.24 16.40
N ARG A 96 -14.08 -33.07 15.80
CA ARG A 96 -13.36 -34.14 16.49
C ARG A 96 -11.91 -34.08 16.02
N SER A 97 -11.10 -33.34 16.77
CA SER A 97 -9.65 -33.52 16.86
C SER A 97 -9.32 -33.57 18.34
#